data_AF-A0A7S3FE23-F1
#
_entry.id   AF-A0A7S3FE23-F1
#
_cell.length_a   1.000
_cell.length_b   1.000
_cell.length_c   1.000
_cell.angle_alpha   90.00
_cell.angle_beta   90.00
_cell.angle_gamma   90.00
#
_symmetry.space_group_name_H-M   'P 1'
#
loop_
_entity.id
_entity.type
_entity.pdbx_description
1 polymer ?
#
loop_
_entity_poly.entity_id
_entity_poly.type
_entity_poly.pdbx_seq_one_letter_code
_entity_poly.pdbx_strand_id
1 'polypeptide(L)'
;ELKSMNSPNPAVLAVVNAVQYMLAKKGEKVKLAWAEAKKMMGSVDGFLNTLLHFDKDNLPADNKAKVRGFTGTPENPNPEFNYVFIKKISLAAAGLCDWVVNVLIYHDIFLDVEPKRKMLAEAQAKLEDANRKLVMVNEKVAALEARKQQFQDQLVEATEDKNSLIEKADQTAKRLNLAERLVNGLKDENERWGLNVELLENDKVMLVG
;
A
#
# COMPACT_ATOMS: atom_id res chain seq x y z
N GLU A 1 9.48 -50.04 27.01
CA GLU A 1 10.51 -49.69 25.99
C GLU A 1 11.65 -48.83 26.54
N LEU A 2 11.67 -47.50 26.40
CA LEU A 2 12.89 -46.71 26.69
C LEU A 2 13.27 -46.64 28.17
N LYS A 3 12.30 -46.46 29.06
CA LYS A 3 12.57 -46.30 30.51
C LYS A 3 13.05 -47.58 31.20
N SER A 4 12.77 -48.75 30.60
CA SER A 4 13.12 -50.07 31.15
C SER A 4 14.57 -50.48 30.87
N MET A 5 15.35 -49.69 30.11
CA MET A 5 16.74 -50.00 29.80
C MET A 5 17.69 -49.66 30.97
N ASN A 6 18.54 -50.61 31.36
CA ASN A 6 19.54 -50.41 32.43
C ASN A 6 20.72 -49.53 31.96
N SER A 7 21.21 -49.76 30.74
CA SER A 7 22.21 -48.93 30.07
C SER A 7 21.77 -48.66 28.63
N PRO A 8 21.58 -47.40 28.21
CA PRO A 8 21.14 -47.08 26.85
C PRO A 8 22.29 -47.21 25.85
N ASN A 9 21.97 -47.64 24.63
CA ASN A 9 22.90 -47.58 23.50
C ASN A 9 23.33 -46.12 23.26
N PRO A 10 24.61 -45.84 22.90
CA PRO A 10 25.08 -44.48 22.61
C PRO A 10 24.18 -43.68 21.65
N ALA A 11 23.63 -44.31 20.62
CA ALA A 11 22.73 -43.67 19.67
C ALA A 11 21.40 -43.25 20.32
N VAL A 12 20.85 -44.10 21.20
CA VAL A 12 19.63 -43.78 21.98
C VAL A 12 19.91 -42.67 22.98
N LEU A 13 21.09 -42.68 23.62
CA LEU A 13 21.50 -41.63 24.55
C LEU A 13 21.63 -40.28 23.83
N ALA A 14 22.17 -40.25 22.61
CA ALA A 14 22.26 -39.03 21.80
C ALA A 14 20.86 -38.44 21.50
N VAL A 15 19.88 -39.27 21.13
CA VAL A 15 18.50 -38.83 20.89
C VAL A 15 17.87 -38.24 22.15
N VAL A 16 18.05 -38.90 23.29
CA VAL A 16 17.43 -38.46 24.53
C VAL A 16 18.09 -37.18 25.05
N ASN A 17 19.42 -37.06 24.92
CA ASN A 17 20.16 -35.84 25.22
C ASN A 17 19.71 -34.67 24.32
N ALA A 18 19.48 -34.93 23.03
CA ALA A 18 18.94 -33.94 22.11
C ALA A 18 17.55 -33.45 22.57
N VAL A 19 16.66 -34.34 22.97
CA VAL A 19 15.34 -33.96 23.52
C VAL A 19 15.48 -33.16 24.83
N GLN A 20 16.42 -33.51 25.70
CA GLN A 20 16.68 -32.73 26.92
C GLN A 20 17.11 -31.29 26.60
N TYR A 21 17.96 -31.08 25.59
CA TYR A 21 18.31 -29.73 25.14
C TYR A 21 17.15 -28.99 24.49
N MET A 22 16.29 -29.68 23.74
CA MET A 22 15.08 -29.07 23.16
C MET A 22 14.14 -28.55 24.25
N LEU A 23 13.93 -29.32 25.32
CA LEU A 23 13.02 -28.97 26.40
C LEU A 23 13.61 -28.04 27.48
N ALA A 24 14.92 -27.81 27.45
CA ALA A 24 15.59 -26.96 28.42
C ALA A 24 15.22 -25.48 28.24
N LYS A 25 15.03 -24.76 29.34
CA LYS A 25 14.81 -23.32 29.28
C LYS A 25 16.08 -22.60 28.84
N LYS A 26 15.93 -21.38 28.32
CA LYS A 26 17.07 -20.53 27.95
C LYS A 26 18.01 -20.35 29.13
N GLY A 27 19.28 -20.74 28.97
CA GLY A 27 20.32 -20.65 30.00
C GLY A 27 20.32 -21.76 31.05
N GLU A 28 19.42 -22.75 30.93
CA GLU A 28 19.38 -23.89 31.85
C GLU A 28 20.53 -24.87 31.57
N LYS A 29 21.27 -25.26 32.62
CA LYS A 29 22.34 -26.26 32.51
C LYS A 29 21.72 -27.66 32.40
N VAL A 30 21.74 -28.21 31.19
CA VAL A 30 21.27 -29.58 30.93
C VAL A 30 22.26 -30.61 31.48
N LYS A 31 21.76 -31.51 32.33
CA LYS A 31 22.52 -32.66 32.84
C LYS A 31 22.31 -33.86 31.91
N LEU A 32 23.35 -34.23 31.16
CA LEU A 32 23.33 -35.31 30.17
C LEU A 32 23.43 -36.73 30.78
N ALA A 33 22.90 -36.91 31.99
CA ALA A 33 22.91 -38.19 32.67
C ALA A 33 21.65 -38.99 32.34
N TRP A 34 21.80 -40.29 32.08
CA TRP A 34 20.67 -41.19 31.81
C TRP A 34 19.61 -41.19 32.92
N ALA A 35 20.02 -40.99 34.18
CA ALA A 35 19.12 -40.88 35.31
C ALA A 35 18.16 -39.67 35.19
N GLU A 36 18.66 -38.53 34.70
CA GLU A 36 17.85 -37.31 34.50
C GLU A 36 16.93 -37.45 33.30
N ALA A 37 17.42 -38.08 32.24
CA ALA A 37 16.62 -38.47 31.08
C ALA A 37 15.45 -39.40 31.47
N LYS A 38 15.71 -40.42 32.30
CA LYS A 38 14.68 -41.31 32.85
C LYS A 38 13.64 -40.55 33.68
N LYS A 39 14.08 -39.56 34.47
CA LYS A 39 13.19 -38.72 35.29
C LYS A 39 12.28 -37.87 34.42
N MET A 40 12.82 -37.27 33.34
CA MET A 40 12.05 -36.50 32.36
C MET A 40 10.98 -37.36 31.66
N MET A 41 11.31 -38.62 31.34
CA MET A 41 10.36 -39.59 30.80
C MET A 41 9.53 -40.33 31.87
N GLY A 42 9.57 -39.89 33.14
CA GLY A 42 8.98 -40.60 34.28
C GLY A 42 7.46 -40.72 34.19
N SER A 43 6.79 -39.64 33.74
CA SER A 43 5.36 -39.63 33.39
C SER A 43 5.23 -39.59 31.87
N VAL A 44 4.79 -40.71 31.26
CA VAL A 44 4.71 -40.84 29.81
C VAL A 44 3.71 -39.84 29.23
N ASP A 45 2.52 -39.73 29.83
CA ASP A 45 1.48 -38.81 29.34
C ASP A 45 1.89 -37.34 29.46
N GLY A 46 2.52 -36.97 30.58
CA GLY A 46 3.01 -35.61 30.79
C GLY A 46 4.12 -35.23 29.80
N PHE A 47 5.03 -36.17 29.55
CA PHE A 47 6.12 -35.99 28.59
C PHE A 47 5.59 -35.85 27.16
N LEU A 48 4.67 -36.72 26.73
CA LEU A 48 4.05 -36.60 25.40
C LEU A 48 3.29 -35.28 25.23
N ASN A 49 2.56 -34.84 26.27
CA ASN A 49 1.88 -33.56 26.26
C ASN A 49 2.87 -32.39 26.09
N THR A 50 4.01 -32.46 26.77
CA THR A 50 5.09 -31.47 26.65
C THR A 50 5.65 -31.41 25.23
N LEU A 51 5.86 -32.56 24.59
CA LEU A 51 6.34 -32.62 23.20
C LEU A 51 5.32 -32.09 22.19
N LEU A 52 4.03 -32.35 22.45
CA LEU A 52 2.93 -31.92 21.58
C LEU A 52 2.74 -30.40 21.61
N HIS A 53 2.85 -29.80 22.79
CA HIS A 53 2.70 -28.35 23.01
C HIS A 53 4.05 -27.63 23.06
N PHE A 54 5.10 -28.22 22.50
CA PHE A 54 6.41 -27.61 22.48
C PHE A 54 6.41 -26.31 21.66
N ASP A 55 7.00 -25.25 22.22
CA ASP A 55 7.17 -23.97 21.55
C ASP A 55 8.30 -24.04 20.52
N LYS A 56 7.94 -24.53 19.34
CA LYS A 56 8.81 -24.67 18.17
C LYS A 56 9.26 -23.34 17.56
N ASP A 57 8.58 -22.24 17.87
CA ASP A 57 8.91 -20.92 17.33
C ASP A 57 10.02 -20.25 18.17
N ASN A 58 10.05 -20.49 19.49
CA ASN A 58 11.00 -19.87 20.42
C ASN A 58 12.13 -20.80 20.92
N LEU A 59 12.74 -21.59 20.04
CA LEU A 59 13.89 -22.42 20.39
C LEU A 59 15.14 -21.56 20.66
N PRO A 60 15.78 -21.63 21.86
CA PRO A 60 17.00 -20.87 22.12
C PRO A 60 18.16 -21.29 21.20
N ALA A 61 18.87 -20.31 20.62
CA ALA A 61 19.98 -20.56 19.70
C ALA A 61 21.09 -21.45 20.29
N ASP A 62 21.41 -21.26 21.57
CA ASP A 62 22.40 -22.08 22.28
C ASP A 62 21.97 -23.55 22.35
N ASN A 63 20.70 -23.80 22.69
CA ASN A 63 20.13 -25.14 22.76
C ASN A 63 20.11 -25.78 21.38
N LYS A 64 19.67 -25.03 20.36
CA LYS A 64 19.70 -25.46 18.96
C LYS A 64 21.10 -25.88 18.53
N ALA A 65 22.13 -25.10 18.84
CA ALA A 65 23.52 -25.44 18.51
C ALA A 65 23.99 -26.74 19.20
N LYS A 66 23.59 -26.96 20.47
CA LYS A 66 23.88 -28.23 21.18
C LYS A 66 23.17 -29.41 20.55
N VAL A 67 21.90 -29.25 20.16
CA VAL A 67 21.13 -30.31 19.47
C VAL A 67 21.74 -30.63 18.11
N ARG A 68 22.16 -29.60 17.35
CA ARG A 68 22.86 -29.75 16.07
C ARG A 68 24.20 -30.49 16.20
N GLY A 69 24.85 -30.44 17.36
CA GLY A 69 26.01 -31.28 17.66
C GLY A 69 25.72 -32.79 17.65
N PHE A 70 24.47 -33.21 17.90
CA PHE A 70 24.05 -34.62 17.81
C PHE A 70 23.47 -34.97 16.43
N THR A 71 22.63 -34.09 15.87
CA THR A 71 21.91 -34.34 14.62
C THR A 71 22.76 -34.12 13.37
N GLY A 72 23.85 -33.35 13.48
CA GLY A 72 24.52 -32.75 12.33
C GLY A 72 23.81 -31.49 11.83
N THR A 73 24.46 -30.80 10.90
CA THR A 73 23.88 -29.62 10.21
C THR A 73 23.01 -30.09 9.04
N PRO A 74 22.14 -29.22 8.49
CA PRO A 74 21.36 -29.56 7.30
C PRO A 74 22.21 -30.03 6.11
N GLU A 75 23.41 -29.49 5.96
CA GLU A 75 24.35 -29.81 4.86
C GLU A 75 25.14 -31.09 5.12
N ASN A 76 25.34 -31.45 6.39
CA ASN A 76 26.05 -32.66 6.80
C ASN A 76 25.31 -33.33 7.98
N PRO A 77 24.19 -34.02 7.70
CA PRO A 77 23.40 -34.69 8.72
C PRO A 77 24.15 -35.91 9.26
N ASN A 78 23.99 -36.19 10.56
CA ASN A 78 24.60 -37.36 11.18
C ASN A 78 23.92 -38.65 10.69
N PRO A 79 24.64 -39.58 10.02
CA PRO A 79 24.07 -40.82 9.51
C PRO A 79 23.61 -41.81 10.60
N GLU A 80 23.97 -41.58 11.87
CA GLU A 80 23.49 -42.36 13.01
C GLU A 80 22.28 -41.71 13.70
N PHE A 81 21.99 -40.44 13.40
CA PHE A 81 20.84 -39.69 13.95
C PHE A 81 19.73 -39.58 12.89
N ASN A 82 19.13 -40.71 12.53
CA ASN A 82 17.94 -40.74 11.69
C ASN A 82 16.99 -41.87 12.11
N TYR A 83 15.73 -41.72 11.70
CA TYR A 83 14.66 -42.65 12.02
C TYR A 83 15.00 -44.10 11.65
N VAL A 84 15.56 -44.34 10.45
CA VAL A 84 15.82 -45.70 9.94
C VAL A 84 16.90 -46.41 10.76
N PHE A 85 17.97 -45.71 11.12
CA PHE A 85 19.04 -46.26 11.95
C PHE A 85 18.55 -46.54 13.36
N ILE A 86 17.91 -45.57 14.00
CA ILE A 86 17.51 -45.67 15.41
C ILE A 86 16.35 -46.66 15.58
N LYS A 87 15.47 -46.82 14.59
CA LYS A 87 14.39 -47.83 14.62
C LYS A 87 14.91 -49.26 14.78
N LYS A 88 16.10 -49.57 14.25
CA LYS A 88 16.74 -50.89 14.44
C LYS A 88 17.11 -51.16 15.90
N ILE A 89 17.27 -50.11 16.70
CA ILE A 89 17.67 -50.17 18.12
C ILE A 89 16.44 -50.01 19.03
N SER A 90 15.61 -48.98 18.79
CA SER A 90 14.40 -48.73 19.55
C SER A 90 13.38 -47.92 18.75
N LEU A 91 12.15 -48.45 18.63
CA LEU A 91 11.05 -47.78 17.94
C LEU A 91 10.66 -46.46 18.63
N ALA A 92 10.63 -46.44 19.96
CA ALA A 92 10.28 -45.24 20.73
C ALA A 92 11.37 -44.15 20.60
N ALA A 93 12.66 -44.51 20.57
CA ALA A 93 13.71 -43.54 20.28
C ALA A 93 13.65 -43.03 18.84
N ALA A 94 13.22 -43.87 17.89
CA ALA A 94 13.08 -43.47 16.50
C ALA A 94 12.02 -42.36 16.34
N GLY A 95 10.88 -42.47 17.04
CA GLY A 95 9.87 -41.41 17.05
C GLY A 95 10.37 -40.10 17.64
N LEU A 96 11.16 -40.16 18.73
CA LEU A 96 11.79 -38.97 19.31
C LEU A 96 12.86 -38.35 18.40
N CYS A 97 13.65 -39.18 17.73
CA CYS A 97 14.63 -38.71 16.74
C CYS A 97 13.95 -37.94 15.61
N ASP A 98 12.88 -38.52 15.04
CA ASP A 98 12.14 -37.89 13.96
C ASP A 98 11.48 -36.58 14.41
N TRP A 99 10.92 -36.55 15.63
CA TRP A 99 10.40 -35.33 16.24
C TRP A 99 11.47 -34.24 16.35
N VAL A 100 12.67 -34.55 16.88
CA VAL A 100 13.76 -33.56 16.99
C VAL A 100 14.13 -33.00 15.62
N VAL A 101 14.33 -33.87 14.62
CA VAL A 101 14.73 -33.45 13.27
C VAL A 101 13.67 -32.55 12.65
N ASN A 102 12.39 -32.94 12.72
CA ASN A 102 11.28 -32.17 12.15
C ASN A 102 11.11 -30.81 12.82
N VAL A 103 11.26 -30.72 14.15
CA VAL A 103 11.17 -29.44 14.86
C VAL A 103 12.32 -28.51 14.47
N LEU A 104 13.54 -29.02 14.31
CA LEU A 104 14.68 -28.20 13.87
C LEU A 104 14.51 -27.68 12.45
N ILE A 105 14.05 -28.53 11.52
CA ILE A 105 13.78 -28.12 10.13
C ILE A 105 12.69 -27.05 10.11
N TYR A 106 11.59 -27.26 10.86
CA TYR A 106 10.54 -26.26 11.00
C TYR A 106 11.10 -24.93 11.51
N HIS A 107 11.92 -24.97 12.57
CA HIS A 107 12.45 -23.76 13.19
C HIS A 107 13.43 -23.01 12.27
N ASP A 108 14.24 -23.72 11.49
CA ASP A 108 15.08 -23.11 10.44
C ASP A 108 14.23 -22.38 9.40
N ILE A 109 13.18 -23.04 8.88
CA ILE A 109 12.25 -22.44 7.92
C ILE A 109 11.51 -21.25 8.55
N PHE A 110 11.12 -21.36 9.81
CA PHE A 110 10.43 -20.28 10.54
C PHE A 110 11.28 -19.02 10.59
N LEU A 111 12.56 -19.13 10.95
CA LEU A 111 13.49 -18.00 11.00
C LEU A 111 13.68 -17.32 9.64
N ASP A 112 13.59 -18.08 8.55
CA ASP A 112 13.68 -17.53 7.19
C ASP A 112 12.37 -16.90 6.71
N VAL A 113 11.22 -17.45 7.12
CA VAL A 113 9.89 -17.05 6.63
C VAL A 113 9.31 -15.90 7.44
N GLU A 114 9.52 -15.86 8.75
CA GLU A 114 9.03 -14.79 9.63
C GLU A 114 9.44 -13.38 9.17
N PRO A 115 10.73 -13.08 8.90
CA PRO A 115 11.14 -11.75 8.43
C PRO A 115 10.53 -11.42 7.07
N LYS A 116 10.42 -12.39 6.16
CA LYS A 116 9.79 -12.20 4.85
C LYS A 116 8.31 -11.86 4.99
N ARG A 117 7.59 -12.50 5.91
CA ARG A 117 6.18 -12.17 6.21
C ARG A 117 6.04 -10.75 6.76
N LYS A 118 6.91 -10.34 7.68
CA LYS A 118 6.92 -8.97 8.22
C LYS A 118 7.18 -7.95 7.12
N MET A 119 8.21 -8.17 6.30
CA MET A 119 8.51 -7.30 5.15
C MET A 119 7.36 -7.22 4.14
N LEU A 120 6.72 -8.36 3.85
CA LEU A 120 5.55 -8.40 2.97
C LEU A 120 4.42 -7.53 3.52
N ALA A 121 4.09 -7.68 4.81
CA ALA A 121 3.02 -6.92 5.45
C ALA A 121 3.31 -5.41 5.44
N GLU A 122 4.56 -5.01 5.71
CA GLU A 122 4.98 -3.60 5.62
C GLU A 122 4.90 -3.05 4.20
N ALA A 123 5.32 -3.82 3.19
CA ALA A 123 5.26 -3.43 1.79
C ALA A 123 3.80 -3.29 1.31
N GLN A 124 2.93 -4.23 1.70
CA GLN A 124 1.50 -4.17 1.41
C GLN A 124 0.85 -2.93 2.02
N ALA A 125 1.13 -2.63 3.30
CA ALA A 125 0.62 -1.43 3.95
C ALA A 125 1.07 -0.13 3.26
N LYS A 126 2.34 -0.06 2.84
CA LYS A 126 2.86 1.08 2.06
C LYS A 126 2.19 1.22 0.70
N LEU A 127 1.96 0.10 0.01
CA LEU A 127 1.29 0.08 -1.29
C LEU A 127 -0.16 0.55 -1.16
N GLU A 128 -0.88 0.09 -0.15
CA GLU A 128 -2.25 0.53 0.11
C GLU A 128 -2.33 2.03 0.39
N ASP A 129 -1.42 2.58 1.22
CA ASP A 129 -1.37 4.02 1.50
C ASP A 129 -1.05 4.83 0.23
N ALA A 130 -0.09 4.37 -0.58
CA ALA A 130 0.25 5.01 -1.85
C ALA A 130 -0.93 5.01 -2.83
N ASN A 131 -1.66 3.89 -2.94
CA ASN A 131 -2.85 3.80 -3.79
C ASN A 131 -3.97 4.73 -3.30
N ARG A 132 -4.21 4.82 -1.99
CA ARG A 132 -5.18 5.78 -1.43
C ARG A 132 -4.82 7.22 -1.80
N LYS A 133 -3.54 7.58 -1.66
CA LYS A 133 -3.04 8.91 -2.05
C LYS A 133 -3.21 9.17 -3.54
N LEU A 134 -2.92 8.18 -4.39
CA LEU A 134 -3.07 8.28 -5.83
C LEU A 134 -4.53 8.54 -6.22
N VAL A 135 -5.48 7.80 -5.64
CA VAL A 135 -6.92 8.02 -5.88
C VAL A 135 -7.33 9.44 -5.53
N MET A 136 -6.96 9.91 -4.33
CA MET A 136 -7.26 11.29 -3.90
C MET A 136 -6.65 12.36 -4.82
N VAL A 137 -5.44 12.13 -5.33
CA VAL A 137 -4.79 13.07 -6.26
C VAL A 137 -5.50 13.05 -7.61
N ASN A 138 -5.84 11.89 -8.14
CA ASN A 138 -6.56 11.78 -9.42
C ASN A 138 -7.94 12.43 -9.36
N GLU A 139 -8.67 12.29 -8.24
CA GLU A 139 -9.94 12.98 -8.02
C GLU A 139 -9.77 14.51 -8.04
N LYS A 140 -8.72 15.03 -7.39
CA LYS A 140 -8.40 16.47 -7.42
C LYS A 140 -8.04 16.95 -8.82
N VAL A 141 -7.26 16.16 -9.57
CA VAL A 141 -6.90 16.48 -10.95
C VAL A 141 -8.16 16.55 -11.81
N ALA A 142 -9.03 15.54 -11.73
CA ALA A 142 -10.30 15.54 -12.47
C ALA A 142 -11.19 16.76 -12.14
N ALA A 143 -11.27 17.13 -10.86
CA ALA A 143 -12.03 18.32 -10.44
C ALA A 143 -11.43 19.63 -10.98
N LEU A 144 -10.10 19.74 -10.99
CA LEU A 144 -9.42 20.91 -11.54
C LEU A 144 -9.57 21.00 -13.06
N GLU A 145 -9.48 19.87 -13.77
CA GLU A 145 -9.71 19.81 -15.21
C GLU A 145 -11.14 20.21 -15.57
N ALA A 146 -12.14 19.73 -14.83
CA ALA A 146 -13.53 20.14 -15.02
C ALA A 146 -13.74 21.65 -14.81
N ARG A 147 -13.14 22.22 -13.75
CA ARG A 147 -13.21 23.67 -13.49
C ARG A 147 -12.48 24.49 -14.57
N LYS A 148 -11.34 24.00 -15.06
CA LYS A 148 -10.61 24.63 -16.15
C LYS A 148 -11.47 24.67 -17.41
N GLN A 149 -12.14 23.57 -17.75
CA GLN A 149 -13.04 23.52 -18.90
C GLN A 149 -14.17 24.55 -18.75
N GLN A 150 -14.81 24.59 -17.58
CA GLN A 150 -15.87 25.58 -17.30
C GLN A 150 -15.40 27.03 -17.50
N PHE A 151 -14.19 27.36 -17.04
CA PHE A 151 -13.62 28.70 -17.24
C PHE A 151 -13.25 28.99 -18.70
N GLN A 152 -12.82 27.97 -19.45
CA GLN A 152 -12.59 28.11 -20.89
C GLN A 152 -13.89 28.41 -21.62
N ASP A 153 -14.97 27.70 -21.29
CA ASP A 153 -16.29 27.91 -21.90
C ASP A 153 -16.82 29.32 -21.59
N GLN A 154 -16.73 29.76 -20.32
CA GLN A 154 -17.12 31.12 -19.90
C GLN A 154 -16.28 32.20 -20.60
N LEU A 155 -15.00 31.95 -20.83
CA LEU A 155 -14.13 32.90 -21.53
C LEU A 155 -14.54 33.04 -22.99
N VAL A 156 -14.88 31.93 -23.65
CA VAL A 156 -15.37 31.94 -25.04
C VAL A 156 -16.67 32.73 -25.12
N GLU A 157 -17.66 32.42 -24.28
CA GLU A 157 -18.95 33.11 -24.23
C GLU A 157 -18.78 34.63 -23.99
N ALA A 158 -18.01 35.02 -22.96
CA ALA A 158 -17.76 36.43 -22.66
C ALA A 158 -17.02 37.15 -23.79
N THR A 159 -16.16 36.44 -24.54
CA THR A 159 -15.45 37.01 -25.68
C THR A 159 -16.39 37.24 -26.87
N GLU A 160 -17.30 36.31 -27.12
CA GLU A 160 -18.33 36.44 -28.16
C GLU A 160 -19.28 37.60 -27.84
N ASP A 161 -19.76 37.70 -26.61
CA ASP A 161 -20.61 38.80 -26.14
C ASP A 161 -19.90 40.15 -26.28
N LYS A 162 -18.64 40.22 -25.85
CA LYS A 162 -17.82 41.43 -26.01
C LYS A 162 -17.73 41.84 -27.48
N ASN A 163 -17.46 40.90 -28.37
CA ASN A 163 -17.34 41.17 -29.81
C ASN A 163 -18.69 41.64 -30.40
N SER A 164 -19.80 41.02 -30.01
CA SER A 164 -21.15 41.47 -30.43
C SER A 164 -21.47 42.89 -29.96
N LEU A 165 -21.11 43.23 -28.72
CA LEU A 165 -21.33 44.57 -28.18
C LEU A 165 -20.46 45.62 -28.89
N ILE A 166 -19.20 45.29 -29.19
CA ILE A 166 -18.31 46.16 -29.98
C ILE A 166 -18.93 46.42 -31.36
N GLU A 167 -19.42 45.39 -32.04
CA GLU A 167 -20.06 45.54 -33.34
C GLU A 167 -21.33 46.42 -33.28
N LYS A 168 -22.18 46.22 -32.26
CA LYS A 168 -23.36 47.07 -32.03
C LYS A 168 -22.99 48.52 -31.72
N ALA A 169 -21.93 48.74 -30.94
CA ALA A 169 -21.43 50.07 -30.64
C ALA A 169 -20.95 50.78 -31.91
N ASP A 170 -20.19 50.08 -32.76
CA ASP A 170 -19.72 50.61 -34.05
C ASP A 170 -20.87 50.96 -35.00
N GLN A 171 -21.89 50.09 -35.09
CA GLN A 171 -23.09 50.37 -35.89
C GLN A 171 -23.85 51.60 -35.36
N THR A 172 -23.95 51.73 -34.04
CA THR A 172 -24.63 52.87 -33.40
C THR A 172 -23.85 54.17 -33.62
N ALA A 173 -22.52 54.13 -33.50
CA ALA A 173 -21.65 55.27 -33.78
C ALA A 173 -21.79 55.75 -35.23
N LYS A 174 -21.85 54.82 -36.20
CA LYS A 174 -22.10 55.16 -37.62
C LYS A 174 -23.47 55.82 -37.82
N ARG A 175 -24.51 55.31 -37.17
CA ARG A 175 -25.86 55.89 -37.22
C ARG A 175 -25.89 57.29 -36.61
N LEU A 176 -25.23 57.47 -35.46
CA LEU A 176 -25.12 58.77 -34.80
C LEU A 176 -24.44 59.79 -35.72
N ASN A 177 -23.32 59.42 -36.33
CA ASN A 177 -22.61 60.31 -37.25
C ASN A 177 -23.48 60.72 -38.47
N LEU A 178 -24.25 59.78 -39.02
CA LEU A 178 -25.18 60.09 -40.11
C LEU A 178 -26.30 61.04 -39.64
N ALA A 179 -26.86 60.81 -38.45
CA ALA A 179 -27.88 61.66 -37.87
C ALA A 179 -27.35 63.08 -37.60
N GLU A 180 -26.14 63.22 -37.05
CA GLU A 180 -25.47 64.52 -36.85
C GLU A 180 -25.31 65.27 -38.18
N ARG A 181 -24.86 64.59 -39.24
CA ARG A 181 -24.75 65.19 -40.57
C ARG A 181 -26.10 65.65 -41.11
N LEU A 182 -27.15 64.86 -40.92
CA LEU A 182 -28.51 65.20 -41.35
C LEU A 182 -29.07 66.40 -40.57
N VAL A 183 -28.90 66.42 -39.25
CA VAL A 183 -29.33 67.54 -38.38
C VAL A 183 -28.62 68.83 -38.77
N ASN A 184 -27.31 68.78 -39.00
CA ASN A 184 -26.55 69.94 -39.45
C ASN A 184 -27.03 70.42 -40.83
N GLY A 185 -27.22 69.51 -41.80
CA GLY A 185 -27.72 69.90 -43.12
C GLY A 185 -29.15 70.45 -43.11
N LEU A 186 -30.04 69.88 -42.29
CA LEU A 186 -31.42 70.39 -42.13
C LEU A 186 -31.46 71.75 -41.44
N LYS A 187 -30.52 72.03 -40.53
CA LYS A 187 -30.39 73.34 -39.91
C LYS A 187 -30.09 74.42 -40.94
N ASP A 188 -29.10 74.19 -41.80
CA ASP A 188 -28.72 75.11 -42.88
C ASP A 188 -29.88 75.31 -43.86
N GLU A 189 -30.60 74.23 -44.19
CA GLU A 189 -31.76 74.27 -45.07
C GLU A 189 -32.96 75.00 -44.45
N ASN A 190 -33.19 74.86 -43.14
CA ASN A 190 -34.24 75.58 -42.41
C ASN A 190 -33.97 77.10 -42.38
N GLU A 191 -32.70 77.50 -42.17
CA GLU A 191 -32.31 78.91 -42.28
C GLU A 191 -32.56 79.44 -43.70
N ARG A 192 -32.20 78.65 -44.74
CA ARG A 192 -32.45 79.00 -46.14
C ARG A 192 -33.94 79.12 -46.47
N TRP A 193 -34.76 78.16 -46.07
CA TRP A 193 -36.21 78.21 -46.29
C TRP A 193 -36.86 79.38 -45.55
N GLY A 194 -36.42 79.67 -44.32
CA GLY A 194 -36.89 80.84 -43.56
C GLY A 194 -36.64 82.14 -44.32
N LEU A 195 -35.41 82.35 -44.81
CA LEU A 195 -35.06 83.51 -45.64
C LEU A 195 -35.91 83.57 -46.91
N ASN A 196 -36.13 82.44 -47.57
CA ASN A 196 -36.89 82.39 -48.83
C ASN A 196 -38.38 82.71 -48.62
N VAL A 197 -38.95 82.29 -47.49
CA VAL A 197 -40.33 82.63 -47.09
C VAL A 197 -40.46 84.14 -46.85
N GLU A 198 -39.53 84.75 -46.11
CA GLU A 198 -39.52 86.21 -45.91
C GLU A 198 -39.41 86.98 -47.25
N LEU A 199 -38.59 86.48 -48.17
CA LEU A 199 -38.40 87.09 -49.49
C LEU A 199 -39.70 87.02 -50.31
N LEU A 200 -40.36 85.85 -50.34
CA LEU A 200 -41.65 85.67 -51.01
C LEU A 200 -42.78 86.50 -50.38
N GLU A 201 -42.75 86.70 -49.06
CA GLU A 201 -43.73 87.55 -48.36
C GLU A 201 -43.56 89.02 -48.75
N ASN A 202 -42.32 89.50 -48.88
CA ASN A 202 -42.02 90.82 -49.42
C ASN A 202 -42.46 90.96 -50.89
N ASP A 203 -42.15 89.99 -51.74
CA ASP A 203 -42.55 89.99 -53.15
C ASP A 203 -44.08 90.03 -53.30
N LYS A 204 -44.81 89.31 -52.44
CA LYS A 204 -46.28 89.34 -52.41
C LYS A 204 -46.83 90.74 -52.14
N VAL A 205 -46.22 91.52 -51.24
CA VAL A 205 -46.62 92.91 -50.98
C VAL A 205 -46.37 93.79 -52.21
N MET A 206 -45.26 93.57 -52.92
CA MET A 206 -44.88 94.33 -54.11
C MET A 206 -45.70 93.99 -55.36
N LEU A 207 -46.32 92.81 -55.41
CA LEU A 207 -47.13 92.34 -56.55
C LEU A 207 -48.58 92.83 -56.54
N VAL A 208 -49.06 93.42 -55.44
CA VAL A 208 -50.38 94.06 -55.38
C VAL A 208 -50.24 95.55 -55.70
N GLY A 209 -49.99 95.82 -56.99
CA GLY A 209 -50.26 97.12 -57.63
C GLY A 209 -51.66 97.15 -58.22
#